data_AF-A0A7S1W9K9-F1
#
_entry.id   AF-A0A7S1W9K9-F1
#
_cell.length_a   1.000
_cell.length_b   1.000
_cell.length_c   1.000
_cell.angle_alpha   90.00
_cell.angle_beta   90.00
_cell.angle_gamma   90.00
#
_symmetry.space_group_name_H-M   'P 1'
#
loop_
_entity.id
_entity.type
_entity.pdbx_description
1 polymer ?
#
loop_
_entity_poly.entity_id
_entity_poly.type
_entity_poly.pdbx_seq_one_letter_code
_entity_poly.pdbx_strand_id
1 'polypeptide(L)'
;MILTDDNFCSIVAAVEKGRTIYAGIQKFVAFIMSVHIAEVLQIFVCVIANIPVMRTPLQILFLILVTDLPPSIALGMEPGDKSILKMRPRPKKEPIMIGWMWQSSIMNGAILTAVIIGVYILALLHFCEGQVFQFDIMALDDFEEKLANARTVAFISLVYSENIRAYIARSFDRPFWVGFLANMEMQKAIVAAQLALYIAVFVPGLSDTILGLNGTRIGLWGWAVSLLGPVGTVALCEAYKLVTQYQVAKYQEKLRKEQIEEQERHQEIARRQAATMKHGGNSSSIGPKDVNLDFGPSKGGGGQTDKRSSEPKAKEGGRGGRRSGSWLQVCCPFFGTPRIGAR
;
A
#
# COMPACT_ATOMS: atom_id res chain seq x y z
N MET A 1 -13.36 4.25 -22.74
CA MET A 1 -14.59 4.66 -22.03
C MET A 1 -15.62 5.00 -23.10
N ILE A 2 -16.85 4.50 -22.98
CA ILE A 2 -17.99 4.81 -23.86
C ILE A 2 -19.07 5.43 -22.97
N LEU A 3 -19.71 6.50 -23.42
CA LEU A 3 -20.86 7.09 -22.72
C LEU A 3 -22.11 6.38 -23.21
N THR A 4 -22.90 5.84 -22.28
CA THR A 4 -24.16 5.14 -22.61
C THR A 4 -25.36 6.08 -22.61
N ASP A 5 -25.20 7.27 -22.07
CA ASP A 5 -26.24 8.28 -21.81
C ASP A 5 -26.00 9.59 -22.57
N ASP A 6 -24.97 9.65 -23.43
CA ASP A 6 -24.54 10.82 -24.20
C ASP A 6 -24.36 12.12 -23.37
N ASN A 7 -24.13 11.99 -22.04
CA ASN A 7 -24.04 13.14 -21.14
C ASN A 7 -22.57 13.44 -20.74
N PHE A 8 -22.12 14.67 -20.97
CA PHE A 8 -20.80 15.15 -20.53
C PHE A 8 -20.63 15.13 -19.01
N CYS A 9 -21.71 15.24 -18.22
CA CYS A 9 -21.66 15.11 -16.76
C CYS A 9 -21.10 13.73 -16.32
N SER A 10 -21.36 12.68 -17.10
CA SER A 10 -20.88 11.33 -16.81
C SER A 10 -19.36 11.20 -16.93
N ILE A 11 -18.72 12.06 -17.74
CA ILE A 11 -17.26 12.18 -17.78
C ILE A 11 -16.72 12.73 -16.46
N VAL A 12 -17.34 13.77 -15.92
CA VAL A 12 -16.91 14.40 -14.66
C VAL A 12 -17.07 13.42 -13.50
N ALA A 13 -18.20 12.70 -13.44
CA ALA A 13 -18.43 11.64 -12.46
C ALA A 13 -17.40 10.49 -12.59
N ALA A 14 -17.03 10.11 -13.83
CA ALA A 14 -16.00 9.11 -14.06
C ALA A 14 -14.62 9.59 -13.58
N VAL A 15 -14.28 10.87 -13.78
CA VAL A 15 -13.03 11.46 -13.27
C VAL A 15 -13.02 11.48 -11.74
N GLU A 16 -14.12 11.88 -11.09
CA GLU A 16 -14.24 11.83 -9.62
C GLU A 16 -14.02 10.43 -9.07
N LYS A 17 -14.68 9.43 -9.68
CA LYS A 17 -14.56 8.03 -9.28
C LYS A 17 -13.14 7.49 -9.53
N GLY A 18 -12.52 7.85 -10.66
CA GLY A 18 -11.14 7.47 -10.98
C GLY A 18 -10.12 8.02 -9.98
N ARG A 19 -10.28 9.29 -9.55
CA ARG A 19 -9.42 9.90 -8.53
C ARG A 19 -9.58 9.25 -7.16
N THR A 20 -10.81 8.87 -6.82
CA THR A 20 -11.12 8.14 -5.58
C THR A 20 -10.46 6.75 -5.56
N ILE A 21 -10.62 5.98 -6.64
CA ILE A 21 -9.98 4.67 -6.80
C ILE A 21 -8.45 4.80 -6.69
N TYR A 22 -7.87 5.81 -7.33
CA TYR A 22 -6.43 6.03 -7.28
C TYR A 22 -5.91 6.31 -5.87
N ALA A 23 -6.61 7.16 -5.10
CA ALA A 23 -6.26 7.43 -3.70
C ALA A 23 -6.39 6.16 -2.83
N GLY A 24 -7.39 5.31 -3.11
CA GLY A 24 -7.53 3.99 -2.50
C GLY A 24 -6.34 3.08 -2.83
N ILE A 25 -5.93 2.99 -4.11
CA ILE A 25 -4.77 2.20 -4.54
C ILE A 25 -3.49 2.68 -3.83
N GLN A 26 -3.29 3.98 -3.65
CA GLN A 26 -2.14 4.51 -2.92
C GLN A 26 -2.10 4.02 -1.46
N LYS A 27 -3.25 4.00 -0.77
CA LYS A 27 -3.36 3.46 0.60
C LYS A 27 -3.13 1.95 0.64
N PHE A 28 -3.75 1.22 -0.30
CA PHE A 28 -3.58 -0.22 -0.47
C PHE A 28 -2.11 -0.61 -0.65
N VAL A 29 -1.41 0.02 -1.60
CA VAL A 29 0.01 -0.24 -1.86
C VAL A 29 0.87 0.13 -0.65
N ALA A 30 0.64 1.29 -0.03
CA ALA A 30 1.40 1.69 1.17
C ALA A 30 1.22 0.69 2.33
N PHE A 31 0.00 0.20 2.54
CA PHE A 31 -0.29 -0.79 3.57
C PHE A 31 0.42 -2.11 3.31
N ILE A 32 0.26 -2.71 2.11
CA ILE A 32 0.91 -3.98 1.76
C ILE A 32 2.43 -3.86 1.80
N MET A 33 2.98 -2.75 1.30
CA MET A 33 4.44 -2.53 1.36
C MET A 33 4.93 -2.46 2.81
N SER A 34 4.16 -1.83 3.71
CA SER A 34 4.50 -1.79 5.14
C SER A 34 4.43 -3.18 5.80
N VAL A 35 3.44 -4.02 5.45
CA VAL A 35 3.35 -5.44 5.88
C VAL A 35 4.62 -6.19 5.46
N HIS A 36 4.94 -6.18 4.17
CA HIS A 36 6.09 -6.93 3.66
C HIS A 36 7.42 -6.49 4.27
N ILE A 37 7.60 -5.18 4.49
CA ILE A 37 8.78 -4.66 5.20
C ILE A 37 8.84 -5.23 6.62
N ALA A 38 7.72 -5.28 7.34
CA ALA A 38 7.68 -5.83 8.69
C ALA A 38 8.03 -7.33 8.71
N GLU A 39 7.47 -8.13 7.82
CA GLU A 39 7.76 -9.58 7.76
C GLU A 39 9.24 -9.85 7.47
N VAL A 40 9.82 -9.13 6.50
CA VAL A 40 11.24 -9.28 6.19
C VAL A 40 12.11 -8.83 7.35
N LEU A 41 11.79 -7.71 8.00
CA LEU A 41 12.54 -7.21 9.16
C LEU A 41 12.45 -8.16 10.35
N GLN A 42 11.28 -8.76 10.62
CA GLN A 42 11.11 -9.71 11.71
C GLN A 42 12.02 -10.94 11.53
N ILE A 43 12.01 -11.54 10.33
CA ILE A 43 12.89 -12.68 10.02
C ILE A 43 14.36 -12.27 10.13
N PHE A 44 14.72 -11.11 9.57
CA PHE A 44 16.09 -10.62 9.59
C PHE A 44 16.61 -10.41 11.02
N VAL A 45 15.80 -9.80 11.89
CA VAL A 45 16.17 -9.60 13.30
C VAL A 45 16.27 -10.93 14.04
N CYS A 46 15.35 -11.88 13.83
CA CYS A 46 15.45 -13.21 14.44
C CYS A 46 16.76 -13.91 14.07
N VAL A 47 17.14 -13.89 12.78
CA VAL A 47 18.37 -14.54 12.30
C VAL A 47 19.62 -13.89 12.89
N ILE A 48 19.71 -12.56 12.91
CA ILE A 48 20.88 -11.84 13.46
C ILE A 48 20.98 -12.00 14.98
N ALA A 49 19.86 -11.94 15.67
CA ALA A 49 19.81 -12.06 17.13
C ALA A 49 19.94 -13.52 17.61
N ASN A 50 20.08 -14.49 16.69
CA ASN A 50 20.09 -15.93 17.00
C ASN A 50 18.84 -16.38 17.77
N ILE A 51 17.68 -15.78 17.45
CA ILE A 51 16.38 -16.15 18.01
C ILE A 51 15.73 -17.11 17.01
N PRO A 52 15.09 -18.21 17.45
CA PRO A 52 14.41 -19.11 16.53
C PRO A 52 13.35 -18.35 15.72
N VAL A 53 13.32 -18.60 14.41
CA VAL A 53 12.40 -17.92 13.50
C VAL A 53 10.96 -18.09 14.00
N MET A 54 10.28 -16.94 14.14
CA MET A 54 8.93 -16.85 14.72
C MET A 54 7.87 -17.52 13.86
N ARG A 55 8.05 -17.54 12.52
CA ARG A 55 7.05 -18.10 11.61
C ARG A 55 7.67 -19.00 10.56
N THR A 56 6.92 -20.04 10.20
CA THR A 56 7.27 -20.90 9.06
C THR A 56 6.87 -20.22 7.75
N PRO A 57 7.49 -20.59 6.61
CA PRO A 57 7.12 -20.03 5.30
C PRO A 57 5.64 -20.18 4.96
N LEU A 58 5.02 -21.28 5.41
CA LEU A 58 3.60 -21.52 5.19
C LEU A 58 2.70 -20.59 6.02
N GLN A 59 3.09 -20.30 7.27
CA GLN A 59 2.39 -19.31 8.10
C GLN A 59 2.48 -17.92 7.48
N ILE A 60 3.65 -17.52 6.94
CA ILE A 60 3.83 -16.24 6.25
C ILE A 60 2.93 -16.16 5.00
N LEU A 61 2.88 -17.23 4.20
CA LEU A 61 2.00 -17.29 3.03
C LEU A 61 0.53 -17.13 3.43
N PHE A 62 0.12 -17.80 4.50
CA PHE A 62 -1.24 -17.71 5.03
C PHE A 62 -1.58 -16.28 5.46
N LEU A 63 -0.67 -15.60 6.16
CA LEU A 63 -0.88 -14.22 6.59
C LEU A 63 -1.07 -13.27 5.40
N ILE A 64 -0.10 -13.29 4.48
CA ILE A 64 -0.12 -12.39 3.32
C ILE A 64 -1.36 -12.60 2.48
N LEU A 65 -1.74 -13.86 2.21
CA LEU A 65 -2.83 -14.18 1.29
C LEU A 65 -4.21 -14.14 1.95
N VAL A 66 -4.34 -14.67 3.16
CA VAL A 66 -5.66 -14.93 3.77
C VAL A 66 -6.04 -13.82 4.75
N THR A 67 -5.12 -13.36 5.59
CA THR A 67 -5.44 -12.36 6.62
C THR A 67 -5.30 -10.93 6.11
N ASP A 68 -4.28 -10.65 5.28
CA ASP A 68 -3.91 -9.27 4.93
C ASP A 68 -4.53 -8.77 3.61
N LEU A 69 -4.79 -9.68 2.66
CA LEU A 69 -5.45 -9.31 1.41
C LEU A 69 -6.86 -8.74 1.61
N PRO A 70 -7.76 -9.35 2.40
CA PRO A 70 -9.10 -8.79 2.58
C PRO A 70 -9.10 -7.35 3.11
N PRO A 71 -8.41 -7.01 4.23
CA PRO A 71 -8.41 -5.64 4.74
C PRO A 71 -7.68 -4.66 3.83
N SER A 72 -6.63 -5.09 3.12
CA SER A 72 -5.96 -4.23 2.15
C SER A 72 -6.88 -3.89 0.97
N ILE A 73 -7.62 -4.85 0.42
CA ILE A 73 -8.59 -4.60 -0.65
C ILE A 73 -9.71 -3.66 -0.16
N ALA A 74 -10.21 -3.87 1.07
CA ALA A 74 -11.20 -2.99 1.67
C ALA A 74 -10.71 -1.55 1.84
N LEU A 75 -9.42 -1.37 2.14
CA LEU A 75 -8.76 -0.06 2.19
C LEU A 75 -8.72 0.63 0.81
N GLY A 76 -8.59 -0.14 -0.26
CA GLY A 76 -8.67 0.34 -1.64
C GLY A 76 -10.08 0.81 -2.04
N MET A 77 -11.11 0.33 -1.34
CA MET A 77 -12.53 0.68 -1.55
C MET A 77 -13.03 1.77 -0.60
N GLU A 78 -12.14 2.44 0.12
CA GLU A 78 -12.51 3.50 1.06
C GLU A 78 -13.22 4.66 0.34
N PRO A 79 -14.29 5.24 0.93
CA PRO A 79 -14.98 6.37 0.33
C PRO A 79 -14.04 7.56 0.10
N GLY A 80 -14.16 8.18 -1.08
CA GLY A 80 -13.36 9.33 -1.49
C GLY A 80 -13.64 10.58 -0.67
N ASP A 81 -12.64 11.47 -0.59
CA ASP A 81 -12.83 12.78 0.01
C ASP A 81 -13.71 13.66 -0.88
N LYS A 82 -14.67 14.39 -0.27
CA LYS A 82 -15.55 15.33 -0.97
C LYS A 82 -14.76 16.48 -1.62
N SER A 83 -13.54 16.74 -1.15
CA SER A 83 -12.62 17.71 -1.76
C SER A 83 -11.85 17.18 -2.98
N ILE A 84 -12.05 15.92 -3.40
CA ILE A 84 -11.18 15.28 -4.40
C ILE A 84 -11.13 16.09 -5.70
N LEU A 85 -12.25 16.63 -6.17
CA LEU A 85 -12.32 17.43 -7.40
C LEU A 85 -11.64 18.81 -7.29
N LYS A 86 -11.49 19.36 -6.08
CA LYS A 86 -10.83 20.65 -5.85
C LYS A 86 -9.31 20.57 -5.97
N MET A 87 -8.74 19.38 -5.82
CA MET A 87 -7.30 19.18 -5.98
C MET A 87 -6.91 19.19 -7.46
N ARG A 88 -5.71 19.64 -7.79
CA ARG A 88 -5.21 19.63 -9.17
C ARG A 88 -5.08 18.20 -9.73
N PRO A 89 -5.17 18.03 -11.06
CA PRO A 89 -4.81 16.78 -11.71
C PRO A 89 -3.38 16.37 -11.36
N ARG A 90 -3.19 15.08 -11.14
CA ARG A 90 -1.89 14.52 -10.77
C ARG A 90 -0.89 14.61 -11.95
N PRO A 91 0.38 14.96 -11.71
CA PRO A 91 1.40 14.92 -12.75
C PRO A 91 1.71 13.48 -13.20
N LYS A 92 1.84 13.27 -14.51
CA LYS A 92 2.05 11.93 -15.12
C LYS A 92 3.33 11.21 -14.65
N LYS A 93 4.35 11.98 -14.21
CA LYS A 93 5.66 11.47 -13.79
C LYS A 93 5.75 11.16 -12.29
N GLU A 94 4.71 11.46 -11.52
CA GLU A 94 4.75 11.18 -10.10
C GLU A 94 4.73 9.65 -9.86
N PRO A 95 5.50 9.11 -8.89
CA PRO A 95 5.40 7.71 -8.48
C PRO A 95 4.12 7.45 -7.69
N ILE A 96 3.63 6.21 -7.69
CA ILE A 96 2.41 5.85 -6.96
C ILE A 96 2.60 6.06 -5.45
N MET A 97 3.76 5.65 -4.92
CA MET A 97 4.17 5.97 -3.56
C MET A 97 5.12 7.16 -3.55
N ILE A 98 4.70 8.22 -2.86
CA ILE A 98 5.50 9.43 -2.66
C ILE A 98 6.51 9.18 -1.53
N GLY A 99 7.63 9.90 -1.50
CA GLY A 99 8.70 9.68 -0.51
C GLY A 99 8.25 9.70 0.97
N TRP A 100 7.29 10.56 1.33
CA TRP A 100 6.74 10.58 2.69
C TRP A 100 5.93 9.32 3.01
N MET A 101 5.23 8.74 2.02
CA MET A 101 4.51 7.47 2.19
C MET A 101 5.48 6.31 2.38
N TRP A 102 6.61 6.32 1.67
CA TRP A 102 7.70 5.36 1.87
C TRP A 102 8.25 5.43 3.29
N GLN A 103 8.57 6.64 3.77
CA GLN A 103 9.07 6.82 5.13
C GLN A 103 8.06 6.31 6.18
N SER A 104 6.78 6.63 6.00
CA SER A 104 5.71 6.15 6.88
C SER A 104 5.55 4.63 6.83
N SER A 105 5.67 4.02 5.65
CA SER A 105 5.56 2.56 5.48
C SER A 105 6.71 1.81 6.17
N ILE A 106 7.94 2.33 6.06
CA ILE A 106 9.13 1.79 6.72
C ILE A 106 9.00 1.90 8.24
N MET A 107 8.60 3.07 8.75
CA MET A 107 8.44 3.26 10.20
C MET A 107 7.32 2.41 10.80
N ASN A 108 6.17 2.32 10.14
CA ASN A 108 5.10 1.44 10.59
C ASN A 108 5.54 -0.04 10.57
N GLY A 109 6.33 -0.44 9.57
CA GLY A 109 6.89 -1.79 9.51
C GLY A 109 7.89 -2.06 10.65
N ALA A 110 8.74 -1.08 10.98
CA ALA A 110 9.68 -1.16 12.10
C ALA A 110 8.96 -1.21 13.45
N ILE A 111 7.91 -0.40 13.64
CA ILE A 111 7.06 -0.43 14.85
C ILE A 111 6.43 -1.82 15.02
N LEU A 112 5.81 -2.35 13.97
CA LEU A 112 5.19 -3.68 14.02
C LEU A 112 6.23 -4.75 14.35
N THR A 113 7.41 -4.67 13.73
CA THR A 113 8.53 -5.58 14.01
C THR A 113 8.93 -5.55 15.49
N ALA A 114 9.14 -4.36 16.05
CA ALA A 114 9.56 -4.21 17.45
C ALA A 114 8.51 -4.76 18.43
N VAL A 115 7.23 -4.45 18.20
CA VAL A 115 6.13 -4.91 19.05
C VAL A 115 6.01 -6.43 19.02
N ILE A 116 6.02 -7.02 17.82
CA ILE A 116 5.78 -8.45 17.65
C ILE A 116 6.97 -9.27 18.14
N ILE A 117 8.20 -8.81 17.89
CA ILE A 117 9.39 -9.41 18.51
C ILE A 117 9.31 -9.33 20.04
N GLY A 118 8.89 -8.20 20.60
CA GLY A 118 8.70 -8.06 22.04
C GLY A 118 7.71 -9.08 22.60
N VAL A 119 6.55 -9.25 21.96
CA VAL A 119 5.55 -10.25 22.36
C VAL A 119 6.10 -11.68 22.25
N TYR A 120 6.88 -11.97 21.20
CA TYR A 120 7.46 -13.29 21.03
C TYR A 120 8.57 -13.59 22.03
N ILE A 121 9.41 -12.61 22.39
CA ILE A 121 10.38 -12.76 23.47
C ILE A 121 9.64 -13.06 24.78
N LEU A 122 8.55 -12.34 25.09
CA LEU A 122 7.74 -12.65 26.28
C LEU A 122 7.17 -14.08 26.24
N ALA A 123 6.71 -14.53 25.07
CA ALA A 123 6.22 -15.89 24.90
C ALA A 123 7.34 -16.93 25.09
N LEU A 124 8.54 -16.70 24.53
CA LEU A 124 9.71 -17.56 24.72
C LEU A 124 10.14 -17.62 26.19
N LEU A 125 10.17 -16.48 26.89
CA LEU A 125 10.53 -16.43 28.30
C LEU A 125 9.59 -17.29 29.18
N HIS A 126 8.32 -17.41 28.81
CA HIS A 126 7.36 -18.21 29.55
C HIS A 126 7.36 -19.70 29.14
N PHE A 127 7.33 -20.00 27.83
CA PHE A 127 7.21 -21.38 27.35
C PHE A 127 8.56 -22.12 27.27
N CYS A 128 9.67 -21.41 27.06
CA CYS A 128 11.01 -21.97 26.93
C CYS A 128 11.87 -21.73 28.19
N GLU A 129 11.24 -21.69 29.38
CA GLU A 129 11.95 -21.64 30.67
C GLU A 129 12.94 -20.46 30.79
N GLY A 130 12.61 -19.31 30.20
CA GLY A 130 13.45 -18.11 30.21
C GLY A 130 14.54 -18.06 29.13
N GLN A 131 14.64 -19.08 28.26
CA GLN A 131 15.59 -19.12 27.16
C GLN A 131 15.06 -18.36 25.95
N VAL A 132 15.92 -17.56 25.30
CA VAL A 132 15.57 -16.74 24.14
C VAL A 132 16.40 -17.11 22.91
N PHE A 133 17.63 -17.57 23.12
CA PHE A 133 18.53 -17.93 22.02
C PHE A 133 18.25 -19.32 21.48
N GLN A 134 18.44 -19.48 20.18
CA GLN A 134 18.10 -20.69 19.46
C GLN A 134 18.89 -21.92 19.95
N PHE A 135 20.17 -21.75 20.26
CA PHE A 135 21.01 -22.84 20.76
C PHE A 135 20.53 -23.38 22.11
N ASP A 136 20.14 -22.50 23.03
CA ASP A 136 19.69 -22.90 24.36
C ASP A 136 18.30 -23.56 24.30
N ILE A 137 17.41 -23.06 23.43
CA ILE A 137 16.08 -23.63 23.23
C ILE A 137 16.17 -25.04 22.62
N MET A 138 17.09 -25.27 21.68
CA MET A 138 17.29 -26.59 21.08
C MET A 138 17.86 -27.63 22.06
N ALA A 139 18.42 -27.20 23.19
CA ALA A 139 18.92 -28.08 24.24
C ALA A 139 17.83 -28.50 25.25
N LEU A 140 16.63 -27.93 25.18
CA LEU A 140 15.51 -28.30 26.05
C LEU A 140 14.84 -29.59 25.58
N ASP A 141 14.38 -30.39 26.55
CA ASP A 141 13.45 -31.48 26.28
C ASP A 141 12.13 -30.91 25.74
N ASP A 142 11.56 -31.57 24.74
CA ASP A 142 10.33 -31.19 24.02
C ASP A 142 10.35 -29.78 23.40
N PHE A 143 11.52 -29.32 22.92
CA PHE A 143 11.69 -27.98 22.35
C PHE A 143 10.71 -27.68 21.19
N GLU A 144 10.36 -28.68 20.37
CA GLU A 144 9.45 -28.50 19.23
C GLU A 144 8.07 -28.02 19.68
N GLU A 145 7.54 -28.60 20.77
CA GLU A 145 6.23 -28.24 21.30
C GLU A 145 6.27 -26.87 21.97
N LYS A 146 7.29 -26.62 22.81
CA LYS A 146 7.48 -25.33 23.51
C LYS A 146 7.61 -24.19 22.49
N LEU A 147 8.38 -24.42 21.43
CA LEU A 147 8.57 -23.44 20.37
C LEU A 147 7.30 -23.23 19.54
N ALA A 148 6.56 -24.30 19.23
CA ALA A 148 5.27 -24.19 18.53
C ALA A 148 4.26 -23.33 19.31
N ASN A 149 4.22 -23.45 20.65
CA ASN A 149 3.36 -22.62 21.51
C ASN A 149 3.75 -21.14 21.42
N ALA A 150 5.05 -20.81 21.53
CA ALA A 150 5.54 -19.44 21.42
C ALA A 150 5.27 -18.82 20.02
N ARG A 151 5.47 -19.61 18.95
CA ARG A 151 5.14 -19.21 17.57
C ARG A 151 3.65 -18.95 17.40
N THR A 152 2.81 -19.76 18.04
CA THR A 152 1.35 -19.60 17.99
C THR A 152 0.89 -18.28 18.63
N VAL A 153 1.45 -17.91 19.79
CA VAL A 153 1.18 -16.60 20.41
C VAL A 153 1.56 -15.46 19.46
N ALA A 154 2.74 -15.54 18.86
CA ALA A 154 3.24 -14.50 17.99
C ALA A 154 2.47 -14.41 16.65
N PHE A 155 1.98 -15.53 16.15
CA PHE A 155 1.08 -15.61 15.00
C PHE A 155 -0.26 -14.93 15.29
N ILE A 156 -0.93 -15.28 16.39
CA ILE A 156 -2.20 -14.68 16.81
C ILE A 156 -2.04 -13.17 17.06
N SER A 157 -0.98 -12.79 17.77
CA SER A 157 -0.65 -11.40 18.09
C SER A 157 -0.47 -10.54 16.83
N LEU A 158 0.23 -11.07 15.82
CA LEU A 158 0.40 -10.37 14.55
C LEU A 158 -0.94 -10.15 13.85
N VAL A 159 -1.76 -11.18 13.69
CA VAL A 159 -3.06 -11.04 13.01
C VAL A 159 -3.93 -9.98 13.70
N TYR A 160 -3.95 -9.96 15.03
CA TYR A 160 -4.64 -8.91 15.76
C TYR A 160 -4.04 -7.51 15.52
N SER A 161 -2.71 -7.39 15.58
CA SER A 161 -2.01 -6.15 15.28
C SER A 161 -2.29 -5.63 13.88
N GLU A 162 -2.34 -6.51 12.88
CA GLU A 162 -2.55 -6.14 11.47
C GLU A 162 -3.99 -5.75 11.18
N ASN A 163 -4.96 -6.45 11.77
CA ASN A 163 -6.36 -6.05 11.73
C ASN A 163 -6.56 -4.65 12.30
N ILE A 164 -5.90 -4.32 13.41
CA ILE A 164 -6.00 -2.95 13.95
C ILE A 164 -5.25 -1.94 13.09
N ARG A 165 -4.06 -2.32 12.59
CA ARG A 165 -3.28 -1.46 11.70
C ARG A 165 -4.02 -1.13 10.40
N ALA A 166 -4.87 -2.03 9.90
CA ALA A 166 -5.74 -1.75 8.77
C ALA A 166 -6.70 -0.57 9.05
N TYR A 167 -7.25 -0.45 10.26
CA TYR A 167 -8.03 0.72 10.67
C TYR A 167 -7.17 1.99 10.78
N ILE A 168 -5.96 1.87 11.33
CA ILE A 168 -5.02 2.98 11.47
C ILE A 168 -4.63 3.52 10.09
N ALA A 169 -4.46 2.65 9.08
CA ALA A 169 -4.10 3.00 7.72
C ALA A 169 -5.23 3.66 6.90
N ARG A 170 -6.49 3.68 7.41
CA ARG A 170 -7.62 4.36 6.74
C ARG A 170 -7.39 5.86 6.58
N SER A 171 -6.69 6.46 7.53
CA SER A 171 -6.37 7.88 7.54
C SER A 171 -4.94 8.12 8.02
N PHE A 172 -4.18 8.84 7.19
CA PHE A 172 -2.82 9.26 7.53
C PHE A 172 -2.80 10.46 8.50
N ASP A 173 -3.91 11.19 8.59
CA ASP A 173 -4.03 12.47 9.29
C ASP A 173 -4.94 12.41 10.53
N ARG A 174 -5.93 11.51 10.57
CA ARG A 174 -6.93 11.43 11.64
C ARG A 174 -6.66 10.25 12.58
N PRO A 175 -7.00 10.39 13.87
CA PRO A 175 -6.91 9.29 14.82
C PRO A 175 -7.87 8.17 14.42
N PHE A 176 -7.50 6.92 14.73
CA PHE A 176 -8.20 5.73 14.22
C PHE A 176 -9.68 5.63 14.66
N TRP A 177 -10.07 6.31 15.73
CA TRP A 177 -11.44 6.34 16.27
C TRP A 177 -12.45 7.07 15.38
N VAL A 178 -11.98 7.93 14.47
CA VAL A 178 -12.87 8.73 13.62
C VAL A 178 -13.44 7.85 12.50
N GLY A 179 -14.73 7.53 12.58
CA GLY A 179 -15.43 6.78 11.54
C GLY A 179 -15.13 5.27 11.53
N PHE A 180 -14.91 4.68 12.71
CA PHE A 180 -14.61 3.26 12.91
C PHE A 180 -15.55 2.33 12.13
N LEU A 181 -16.85 2.62 12.13
CA LEU A 181 -17.90 1.83 11.45
C LEU A 181 -18.34 2.39 10.09
N ALA A 182 -17.68 3.42 9.56
CA ALA A 182 -18.15 4.08 8.34
C ALA A 182 -17.98 3.22 7.06
N ASN A 183 -17.01 2.30 7.05
CA ASN A 183 -16.76 1.41 5.91
C ASN A 183 -17.21 -0.02 6.23
N MET A 184 -18.35 -0.42 5.66
CA MET A 184 -18.91 -1.76 5.82
C MET A 184 -17.99 -2.84 5.23
N GLU A 185 -17.26 -2.54 4.17
CA GLU A 185 -16.35 -3.51 3.53
C GLU A 185 -15.14 -3.79 4.41
N MET A 186 -14.62 -2.79 5.13
CA MET A 186 -13.56 -3.00 6.12
C MET A 186 -14.00 -3.92 7.25
N GLN A 187 -15.25 -3.78 7.71
CA GLN A 187 -15.78 -4.65 8.78
C GLN A 187 -15.94 -6.10 8.30
N LYS A 188 -16.46 -6.32 7.08
CA LYS A 188 -16.53 -7.66 6.48
C LYS A 188 -15.15 -8.29 6.33
N ALA A 189 -14.16 -7.52 5.87
CA ALA A 189 -12.80 -7.99 5.70
C ALA A 189 -12.15 -8.43 7.02
N ILE A 190 -12.33 -7.66 8.09
CA ILE A 190 -11.74 -7.96 9.39
C ILE A 190 -12.45 -9.13 10.07
N VAL A 191 -13.78 -9.22 9.94
CA VAL A 191 -14.53 -10.41 10.40
C VAL A 191 -14.07 -11.66 9.64
N ALA A 192 -13.85 -11.57 8.32
CA ALA A 192 -13.34 -12.68 7.53
C ALA A 192 -11.91 -13.09 7.95
N ALA A 193 -11.01 -12.12 8.18
CA ALA A 193 -9.66 -12.38 8.66
C ALA A 193 -9.68 -13.02 10.07
N GLN A 194 -10.58 -12.57 10.94
CA GLN A 194 -10.74 -13.12 12.28
C GLN A 194 -11.29 -14.54 12.27
N LEU A 195 -12.26 -14.81 11.39
CA LEU A 195 -12.79 -16.16 11.17
C LEU A 195 -11.69 -17.08 10.64
N ALA A 196 -10.90 -16.61 9.67
CA ALA A 196 -9.78 -17.36 9.12
C ALA A 196 -8.72 -17.68 10.18
N LEU A 197 -8.42 -16.74 11.10
CA LEU A 197 -7.54 -16.99 12.24
C LEU A 197 -8.05 -18.13 13.12
N TYR A 198 -9.32 -18.07 13.53
CA TYR A 198 -9.89 -19.10 14.38
C TYR A 198 -9.95 -20.47 13.69
N ILE A 199 -10.24 -20.50 12.38
CA ILE A 199 -10.16 -21.72 11.57
C ILE A 199 -8.73 -22.26 11.55
N ALA A 200 -7.73 -21.42 11.33
CA ALA A 200 -6.32 -21.81 11.29
C ALA A 200 -5.81 -22.37 12.63
N VAL A 201 -6.31 -21.84 13.75
CA VAL A 201 -5.84 -22.18 15.11
C VAL A 201 -6.59 -23.36 15.73
N PHE A 202 -7.87 -23.58 15.39
CA PHE A 202 -8.70 -24.60 16.05
C PHE A 202 -9.06 -25.81 15.19
N VAL A 203 -8.92 -25.75 13.86
CA VAL A 203 -9.26 -26.89 13.01
C VAL A 203 -8.14 -27.93 13.05
N PRO A 204 -8.40 -29.16 13.55
CA PRO A 204 -7.41 -30.23 13.59
C PRO A 204 -6.99 -30.61 12.16
N GLY A 205 -5.72 -30.93 11.97
CA GLY A 205 -5.11 -31.15 10.66
C GLY A 205 -4.61 -29.86 9.99
N LEU A 206 -5.38 -28.76 10.01
CA LEU A 206 -4.90 -27.47 9.53
C LEU A 206 -3.91 -26.84 10.52
N SER A 207 -4.24 -26.84 11.82
CA SER A 207 -3.37 -26.33 12.87
C SER A 207 -2.12 -27.21 13.03
N ASP A 208 -2.30 -28.51 13.26
CA ASP A 208 -1.20 -29.40 13.66
C ASP A 208 -0.33 -29.86 12.49
N THR A 209 -0.93 -30.33 11.39
CA THR A 209 -0.19 -30.96 10.28
C THR A 209 0.34 -29.95 9.26
N ILE A 210 -0.44 -28.92 8.98
CA ILE A 210 -0.13 -27.94 7.94
C ILE A 210 0.64 -26.76 8.53
N LEU A 211 0.05 -26.05 9.49
CA LEU A 211 0.62 -24.80 10.02
C LEU A 211 1.60 -24.99 11.17
N GLY A 212 1.60 -26.14 11.86
CA GLY A 212 2.44 -26.38 13.04
C GLY A 212 2.12 -25.43 14.20
N LEU A 213 0.83 -25.14 14.41
CA LEU A 213 0.32 -24.27 15.46
C LEU A 213 -0.40 -25.11 16.53
N ASN A 214 -0.30 -24.68 17.79
CA ASN A 214 -0.87 -25.39 18.94
C ASN A 214 -1.92 -24.54 19.67
N GLY A 215 -3.05 -24.28 19.00
CA GLY A 215 -4.11 -23.38 19.49
C GLY A 215 -4.73 -23.74 20.84
N THR A 216 -4.81 -25.03 21.15
CA THR A 216 -5.49 -25.54 22.35
C THR A 216 -4.59 -25.58 23.59
N ARG A 217 -3.27 -25.60 23.42
CA ARG A 217 -2.29 -25.75 24.52
C ARG A 217 -1.71 -24.43 25.05
N ILE A 218 -1.89 -23.32 24.33
CA ILE A 218 -1.35 -22.00 24.73
C ILE A 218 -1.92 -21.48 26.06
N GLY A 219 -3.06 -22.01 26.50
CA GLY A 219 -3.76 -21.59 27.72
C GLY A 219 -4.25 -20.13 27.69
N LEU A 220 -4.93 -19.69 28.75
CA LEU A 220 -5.44 -18.31 28.85
C LEU A 220 -4.32 -17.27 28.84
N TRP A 221 -3.14 -17.63 29.35
CA TRP A 221 -1.98 -16.75 29.40
C TRP A 221 -1.48 -16.39 28.00
N GLY A 222 -1.37 -17.38 27.09
CA GLY A 222 -0.96 -17.12 25.71
C GLY A 222 -1.90 -16.19 24.96
N TRP A 223 -3.21 -16.36 25.14
CA TRP A 223 -4.22 -15.45 24.60
C TRP A 223 -4.10 -14.05 25.19
N ALA A 224 -3.89 -13.90 26.50
CA ALA A 224 -3.71 -12.60 27.14
C ALA A 224 -2.46 -11.87 26.62
N VAL A 225 -1.35 -12.57 26.46
CA VAL A 225 -0.10 -12.01 25.91
C VAL A 225 -0.26 -11.63 24.43
N SER A 226 -1.03 -12.40 23.66
CA SER A 226 -1.31 -12.06 22.27
C SER A 226 -2.06 -10.73 22.09
N LEU A 227 -2.76 -10.25 23.13
CA LEU A 227 -3.42 -8.93 23.13
C LEU A 227 -2.45 -7.77 23.40
N LEU A 228 -1.24 -8.03 23.91
CA LEU A 228 -0.24 -6.97 24.09
C LEU A 228 0.26 -6.42 22.76
N GLY A 229 0.34 -7.27 21.73
CA GLY A 229 0.71 -6.87 20.36
C GLY A 229 -0.19 -5.79 19.77
N PRO A 230 -1.51 -6.01 19.65
CA PRO A 230 -2.43 -5.02 19.12
C PRO A 230 -2.43 -3.73 19.95
N VAL A 231 -2.38 -3.83 21.28
CA VAL A 231 -2.31 -2.65 22.17
C VAL A 231 -1.03 -1.84 21.94
N GLY A 232 0.13 -2.49 21.89
CA GLY A 232 1.41 -1.84 21.62
C GLY A 232 1.46 -1.22 20.23
N THR A 233 0.89 -1.91 19.24
CA THR A 233 0.81 -1.43 17.85
C THR A 233 -0.03 -0.17 17.76
N VAL A 234 -1.20 -0.14 18.40
CA VAL A 234 -2.06 1.06 18.46
C VAL A 234 -1.33 2.23 19.09
N ALA A 235 -0.75 2.01 20.28
CA ALA A 235 -0.10 3.07 21.03
C ALA A 235 1.06 3.71 20.23
N LEU A 236 1.92 2.87 19.66
CA LEU A 236 3.09 3.35 18.91
C LEU A 236 2.72 3.93 17.54
N CYS A 237 1.78 3.34 16.82
CA CYS A 237 1.33 3.88 15.54
C CYS A 237 0.57 5.20 15.70
N GLU A 238 -0.28 5.37 16.72
CA GLU A 238 -0.93 6.66 17.02
C GLU A 238 0.09 7.71 17.47
N ALA A 239 1.09 7.34 18.29
CA ALA A 239 2.19 8.25 18.62
C ALA A 239 2.95 8.69 17.36
N TYR A 240 3.21 7.77 16.42
CA TYR A 240 3.88 8.07 15.16
C TYR A 240 3.02 8.91 14.20
N LYS A 241 1.69 8.85 14.29
CA LYS A 241 0.82 9.74 13.51
C LYS A 241 1.06 11.21 13.81
N LEU A 242 1.47 11.57 15.04
CA LEU A 242 1.84 12.96 15.37
C LEU A 242 3.01 13.46 14.49
N VAL A 243 4.00 12.59 14.25
CA VAL A 243 5.13 12.88 13.36
C VAL A 243 4.68 12.86 11.90
N THR A 244 3.80 11.94 11.52
CA THR A 244 3.26 11.81 10.16
C THR A 244 2.44 13.03 9.76
N GLN A 245 1.60 13.56 10.65
CA GLN A 245 0.83 14.80 10.44
C GLN A 245 1.75 15.97 10.11
N TYR A 246 2.88 16.10 10.81
CA TYR A 246 3.87 17.12 10.52
C TYR A 246 4.51 16.93 9.12
N GLN A 247 4.87 15.70 8.76
CA GLN A 247 5.42 15.39 7.43
C GLN A 247 4.43 15.69 6.30
N VAL A 248 3.17 15.31 6.48
CA VAL A 248 2.08 15.56 5.53
C VAL A 248 1.82 17.06 5.40
N ALA A 249 1.79 17.82 6.50
CA ALA A 249 1.60 19.27 6.48
C ALA A 249 2.71 19.97 5.68
N LYS A 250 3.97 19.58 5.89
CA LYS A 250 5.11 20.12 5.13
C LYS A 250 5.03 19.79 3.64
N TYR A 251 4.59 18.58 3.29
CA TYR A 251 4.38 18.19 1.90
C TYR A 251 3.24 18.98 1.25
N GLN A 252 2.12 19.18 1.95
CA GLN A 252 1.01 20.01 1.46
C GLN A 252 1.42 21.48 1.29
N GLU A 253 2.24 22.03 2.20
CA GLU A 253 2.74 23.39 2.08
C GLU A 253 3.60 23.56 0.82
N LYS A 254 4.49 22.60 0.56
CA LYS A 254 5.30 22.59 -0.67
C LYS A 254 4.42 22.59 -1.92
N LEU A 255 3.40 21.72 -1.95
CA LEU A 255 2.44 21.68 -3.05
C LEU A 255 1.68 23.01 -3.21
N ARG A 256 1.26 23.65 -2.11
CA ARG A 256 0.59 24.96 -2.18
C ARG A 256 1.50 26.05 -2.75
N LYS A 257 2.79 26.06 -2.41
CA LYS A 257 3.76 27.02 -2.96
C LYS A 257 3.94 26.83 -4.46
N GLU A 258 4.15 25.59 -4.89
CA GLU A 258 4.22 25.23 -6.32
C GLU A 258 2.92 25.63 -7.05
N GLN A 259 1.76 25.52 -6.38
CA GLN A 259 0.49 25.94 -6.94
C GLN A 259 0.38 27.45 -7.18
N ILE A 260 0.84 28.25 -6.22
CA ILE A 260 0.83 29.71 -6.30
C ILE A 260 1.81 30.16 -7.39
N GLU A 261 3.04 29.66 -7.39
CA GLU A 261 4.06 29.99 -8.40
C GLU A 261 3.58 29.69 -9.83
N GLU A 262 2.91 28.56 -10.04
CA GLU A 262 2.38 28.22 -11.36
C GLU A 262 1.20 29.11 -11.78
N GLN A 263 0.34 29.50 -10.83
CA GLN A 263 -0.74 30.47 -11.09
C GLN A 263 -0.19 31.84 -11.45
N GLU A 264 0.84 32.30 -10.75
CA GLU A 264 1.55 33.54 -11.06
C GLU A 264 2.17 33.49 -12.45
N ARG A 265 2.84 32.38 -12.83
CA ARG A 265 3.38 32.18 -14.19
C ARG A 265 2.28 32.26 -15.25
N HIS A 266 1.14 31.60 -15.05
CA HIS A 266 0.01 31.64 -15.99
C HIS A 266 -0.59 33.05 -16.10
N GLN A 267 -0.71 33.77 -14.97
CA GLN A 267 -1.17 35.15 -14.98
C GLN A 267 -0.17 36.09 -15.68
N GLU A 268 1.13 35.88 -15.51
CA GLU A 268 2.16 36.68 -16.17
C GLU A 268 2.15 36.47 -17.69
N ILE A 269 2.03 35.22 -18.16
CA ILE A 269 1.89 34.89 -19.59
C ILE A 269 0.63 35.55 -20.16
N ALA A 270 -0.51 35.44 -19.48
CA ALA A 270 -1.76 36.06 -19.89
C ALA A 270 -1.64 37.60 -19.97
N ARG A 271 -0.96 38.24 -19.00
CA ARG A 271 -0.67 39.68 -19.01
C ARG A 271 0.22 40.07 -20.19
N ARG A 272 1.27 39.31 -20.48
CA ARG A 272 2.16 39.54 -21.63
C ARG A 272 1.42 39.41 -22.96
N GLN A 273 0.56 38.40 -23.12
CA GLN A 273 -0.29 38.22 -24.30
C GLN A 273 -1.30 39.36 -24.47
N ALA A 274 -1.93 39.82 -23.39
CA ALA A 274 -2.83 40.97 -23.44
C ALA A 274 -2.09 42.27 -23.82
N ALA A 275 -0.84 42.45 -23.36
CA ALA A 275 -0.02 43.60 -23.72
C ALA A 275 0.41 43.60 -25.19
N THR A 276 0.81 42.44 -25.75
CA THR A 276 1.10 42.32 -27.19
C THR A 276 -0.15 42.55 -28.05
N MET A 277 -1.33 42.11 -27.63
CA MET A 277 -2.59 42.43 -28.33
C MET A 277 -2.94 43.92 -28.30
N LYS A 278 -2.62 44.64 -27.21
CA LYS A 278 -2.85 46.09 -27.12
C LYS A 278 -1.88 46.93 -27.96
N HIS A 279 -0.64 46.48 -28.15
CA HIS A 279 0.35 47.16 -29.01
C HIS A 279 0.32 46.70 -30.48
N GLY A 280 -0.32 45.57 -30.80
CA GLY A 280 -0.49 45.07 -32.17
C GLY A 280 -1.63 45.72 -32.97
N GLY A 281 -2.29 46.76 -32.44
CA GLY A 281 -3.41 47.46 -33.10
C GLY A 281 -3.02 48.37 -34.28
N ASN A 282 -1.79 48.29 -34.79
CA ASN A 282 -1.36 49.12 -35.92
C ASN A 282 -0.37 48.39 -36.85
N SER A 283 -0.72 47.19 -37.34
CA SER A 283 -0.30 46.76 -38.67
C SER A 283 -1.19 45.63 -39.18
N SER A 284 -1.76 45.89 -40.36
CA SER A 284 -2.56 44.97 -41.15
C SER A 284 -1.76 43.77 -41.66
N SER A 285 -2.47 42.64 -41.78
CA SER A 285 -2.23 41.46 -42.62
C SER A 285 -1.03 40.55 -42.31
N ILE A 286 -1.26 39.47 -41.55
CA ILE A 286 -0.65 38.15 -41.81
C ILE A 286 -1.73 37.08 -41.54
N GLY A 287 -2.04 36.29 -42.56
CA GLY A 287 -3.06 35.22 -42.54
C GLY A 287 -2.67 33.98 -41.70
N PRO A 288 -3.56 32.98 -41.60
CA PRO A 288 -3.42 31.89 -40.65
C PRO A 288 -2.35 30.90 -41.14
N LYS A 289 -1.17 30.93 -40.54
CA LYS A 289 -0.23 29.81 -40.57
C LYS A 289 0.22 29.48 -39.15
N ASP A 290 -0.16 28.27 -38.76
CA ASP A 290 0.54 27.39 -37.83
C ASP A 290 0.71 27.89 -36.39
N VAL A 291 -0.38 27.86 -35.62
CA VAL A 291 -0.29 27.72 -34.16
C VAL A 291 0.06 26.25 -33.87
N ASN A 292 1.34 25.92 -34.00
CA ASN A 292 1.88 24.71 -33.38
C ASN A 292 1.89 24.93 -31.87
N LEU A 293 1.03 24.19 -31.16
CA LEU A 293 1.11 23.96 -29.72
C LEU A 293 2.39 23.17 -29.43
N ASP A 294 3.52 23.88 -29.39
CA ASP A 294 4.81 23.30 -29.08
C ASP A 294 4.90 23.07 -27.57
N PHE A 295 4.68 21.82 -27.15
CA PHE A 295 4.99 21.37 -25.80
C PHE A 295 6.52 21.34 -25.64
N GLY A 296 7.10 22.49 -25.29
CA GLY A 296 8.53 22.61 -25.00
C GLY A 296 8.94 21.77 -23.78
N PRO A 297 10.17 21.20 -23.76
CA PRO A 297 10.54 20.14 -22.83
C PRO A 297 10.89 20.66 -21.44
N SER A 298 10.56 19.83 -20.45
CA SER A 298 10.98 19.90 -19.06
C SER A 298 12.50 20.09 -18.94
N LYS A 299 12.93 21.23 -18.37
CA LYS A 299 14.32 21.45 -17.95
C LYS A 299 14.73 20.37 -16.94
N GLY A 300 15.65 19.49 -17.35
CA GLY A 300 16.48 18.69 -16.47
C GLY A 300 17.92 19.15 -16.66
N GLY A 301 18.49 19.81 -15.66
CA GLY A 301 19.91 20.14 -15.62
C GLY A 301 20.66 19.09 -14.83
N GLY A 302 21.80 18.63 -15.36
CA GLY A 302 22.84 17.97 -14.57
C GLY A 302 23.58 16.84 -15.27
N GLY A 303 24.70 17.16 -15.93
CA GLY A 303 25.92 16.36 -15.83
C GLY A 303 26.24 15.34 -16.93
N GLN A 304 27.18 15.76 -17.79
CA GLN A 304 28.47 15.07 -18.01
C GLN A 304 28.69 14.25 -19.31
N THR A 305 29.68 14.77 -20.05
CA THR A 305 30.62 14.12 -20.98
C THR A 305 30.17 13.72 -22.39
N ASP A 306 30.46 14.66 -23.27
CA ASP A 306 30.82 14.55 -24.67
C ASP A 306 31.92 13.48 -24.94
N LYS A 307 31.70 12.63 -25.95
CA LYS A 307 32.77 11.99 -26.75
C LYS A 307 32.20 11.33 -28.01
N ARG A 308 32.39 12.04 -29.12
CA ARG A 308 32.84 11.58 -30.45
C ARG A 308 32.12 10.43 -31.17
N SER A 309 31.83 10.78 -32.42
CA SER A 309 32.16 10.10 -33.68
C SER A 309 31.14 9.16 -34.33
N SER A 310 30.88 9.52 -35.60
CA SER A 310 30.64 8.69 -36.79
C SER A 310 29.30 7.96 -36.92
N GLU A 311 28.43 8.57 -37.75
CA GLU A 311 27.69 7.87 -38.82
C GLU A 311 28.65 6.99 -39.67
N PRO A 312 28.19 5.91 -40.37
CA PRO A 312 27.09 6.02 -41.34
C PRO A 312 26.18 4.79 -41.60
N LYS A 313 25.00 5.13 -42.16
CA LYS A 313 24.15 4.43 -43.15
C LYS A 313 24.34 2.92 -43.44
N ALA A 314 23.24 2.16 -43.35
CA ALA A 314 22.86 1.08 -44.28
C ALA A 314 21.34 0.81 -44.13
N LYS A 315 20.52 1.14 -45.14
CA LYS A 315 20.04 0.32 -46.27
C LYS A 315 18.69 -0.36 -46.01
N GLU A 316 17.83 -0.18 -47.01
CA GLU A 316 16.49 -0.73 -47.20
C GLU A 316 16.43 -2.26 -47.13
N GLY A 317 15.22 -2.77 -46.82
CA GLY A 317 14.87 -4.18 -47.07
C GLY A 317 13.49 -4.52 -46.53
N GLY A 318 12.48 -4.51 -47.40
CA GLY A 318 11.10 -4.81 -47.05
C GLY A 318 10.72 -6.30 -46.99
N ARG A 319 9.41 -6.49 -46.84
CA ARG A 319 8.57 -7.72 -46.95
C ARG A 319 8.45 -8.62 -45.70
N GLY A 320 7.28 -8.51 -45.06
CA GLY A 320 6.19 -9.50 -45.16
C GLY A 320 6.38 -10.88 -44.53
N GLY A 321 5.48 -11.25 -43.60
CA GLY A 321 5.30 -12.65 -43.20
C GLY A 321 4.41 -12.85 -41.97
N ARG A 322 3.26 -13.49 -42.15
CA ARG A 322 2.28 -13.90 -41.13
C ARG A 322 2.78 -15.07 -40.24
N ARG A 323 2.08 -15.22 -39.09
CA ARG A 323 1.72 -16.42 -38.28
C ARG A 323 2.28 -16.33 -36.85
N SER A 324 1.45 -16.24 -35.81
CA SER A 324 0.62 -17.28 -35.18
C SER A 324 1.22 -17.66 -33.83
N GLY A 325 0.45 -17.60 -32.74
CA GLY A 325 0.88 -18.17 -31.46
C GLY A 325 0.13 -17.66 -30.23
N SER A 326 -1.14 -18.05 -30.15
CA SER A 326 -1.96 -18.13 -28.94
C SER A 326 -1.21 -18.68 -27.72
N TRP A 327 -1.09 -17.86 -26.66
CA TRP A 327 -0.90 -18.29 -25.27
C TRP A 327 -1.48 -17.20 -24.36
N LEU A 328 -2.79 -17.21 -24.10
CA LEU A 328 -3.40 -16.52 -22.94
C LEU A 328 -4.89 -16.88 -22.87
N GLN A 329 -5.18 -18.11 -22.46
CA GLN A 329 -6.48 -18.50 -21.95
C GLN A 329 -6.26 -19.70 -21.02
N VAL A 330 -7.05 -19.81 -19.94
CA VAL A 330 -6.88 -20.66 -18.72
C VAL A 330 -6.09 -19.86 -17.66
N CYS A 331 -6.63 -19.34 -16.55
CA CYS A 331 -7.72 -19.78 -15.66
C CYS A 331 -8.31 -18.58 -14.89
N CYS A 332 -9.63 -18.39 -14.93
CA CYS A 332 -10.39 -17.68 -13.89
C CYS A 332 -11.87 -18.07 -14.01
N PRO A 333 -12.42 -18.91 -13.11
CA PRO A 333 -13.86 -19.08 -13.04
C PRO A 333 -14.34 -18.94 -11.60
N PHE A 334 -14.72 -17.75 -11.15
CA PHE A 334 -15.62 -17.59 -10.00
C PHE A 334 -16.11 -16.15 -9.98
N PHE A 335 -17.29 -15.90 -10.58
CA PHE A 335 -18.34 -15.01 -10.10
C PHE A 335 -19.43 -14.95 -11.17
N GLY A 336 -20.55 -15.60 -10.89
CA GLY A 336 -21.75 -15.60 -11.72
C GLY A 336 -22.39 -14.23 -11.74
N THR A 337 -22.78 -13.80 -12.94
CA THR A 337 -23.63 -12.62 -13.18
C THR A 337 -25.11 -12.99 -12.99
N PRO A 338 -25.92 -12.19 -12.29
CA PRO A 338 -27.36 -12.28 -12.41
C PRO A 338 -27.83 -11.51 -13.66
N ARG A 339 -28.56 -12.20 -14.54
CA ARG A 339 -29.35 -11.62 -15.64
C ARG A 339 -30.48 -10.77 -15.05
N ILE A 340 -30.58 -9.51 -15.45
CA ILE A 340 -31.83 -8.74 -15.35
C ILE A 340 -32.41 -8.70 -16.77
N GLY A 341 -33.46 -9.47 -16.98
CA GLY A 341 -34.29 -9.42 -18.18
C GLY A 341 -35.33 -8.31 -18.05
N ALA A 342 -35.44 -7.51 -19.10
CA ALA A 342 -36.54 -6.58 -19.30
C ALA A 342 -37.79 -7.36 -19.76
N ARG A 343 -38.92 -7.13 -19.09
CA ARG A 343 -40.26 -7.04 -19.68
C ARG A 343 -41.13 -6.18 -18.80
#